data_AF-A0A7W1QK48-F1
#
_entry.id   AF-A0A7W1QK48-F1
#
_cell.length_a   1.000
_cell.length_b   1.000
_cell.length_c   1.000
_cell.angle_alpha   90.00
_cell.angle_beta   90.00
_cell.angle_gamma   90.00
#
_symmetry.space_group_name_H-M   'P 1'
#
loop_
_entity.id
_entity.type
_entity.pdbx_description
1 polymer ?
#
loop_
_entity_poly.entity_id
_entity_poly.type
_entity_poly.pdbx_seq_one_letter_code
_entity_poly.pdbx_strand_id
1 'polypeptide(L)'
;YYQRLVAAYPRDERAHFLLGGAYFGQQDMPKAIQEYRRAVEVAPDFAPAYNLLGYAERQVGAYGEAERAFKKYIEKGDEARASELFQQVANQNTLPALNYSFVRAKAKKMKA
;
A
#
# COMPACT_ATOMS: atom_id res chain seq x y z
N TYR A 1 -5.65 -9.07 -15.25
CA TYR A 1 -4.30 -8.52 -15.54
C TYR A 1 -3.35 -8.72 -14.37
N TYR A 2 -3.59 -8.12 -13.20
CA TYR A 2 -2.68 -8.21 -12.05
C TYR A 2 -2.45 -9.64 -11.51
N GLN A 3 -3.44 -10.53 -11.56
CA GLN A 3 -3.25 -11.95 -11.22
C GLN A 3 -2.23 -12.65 -12.14
N ARG A 4 -2.23 -12.34 -13.44
CA ARG A 4 -1.23 -12.86 -14.38
C ARG A 4 0.16 -12.25 -14.12
N LEU A 5 0.20 -10.99 -13.67
CA LEU A 5 1.45 -10.32 -13.30
C LEU A 5 2.09 -11.00 -12.08
N VAL A 6 1.31 -11.31 -11.05
CA VAL A 6 1.79 -12.08 -9.90
C VAL A 6 2.21 -13.49 -10.30
N ALA A 7 1.48 -14.15 -11.20
CA ALA A 7 1.88 -15.47 -11.70
C ALA A 7 3.22 -15.44 -12.46
N ALA A 8 3.48 -14.38 -13.24
CA ALA A 8 4.74 -14.21 -13.97
C ALA A 8 5.90 -13.75 -13.06
N TYR A 9 5.60 -12.98 -12.01
CA TYR A 9 6.58 -12.38 -11.10
C TYR A 9 6.19 -12.59 -9.63
N PRO A 10 6.17 -13.84 -9.12
CA PRO A 10 5.69 -14.15 -7.78
C PRO A 10 6.63 -13.69 -6.65
N ARG A 11 7.80 -13.17 -6.99
CA ARG A 11 8.79 -12.61 -6.05
C ARG A 11 9.03 -11.12 -6.29
N ASP A 12 8.11 -10.45 -6.99
CA ASP A 12 8.13 -9.00 -7.18
C ASP A 12 7.10 -8.36 -6.25
N GLU A 13 7.57 -7.58 -5.28
CA GLU A 13 6.74 -6.91 -4.29
C GLU A 13 5.73 -5.96 -4.96
N ARG A 14 6.08 -5.39 -6.12
CA ARG A 14 5.24 -4.45 -6.87
C ARG A 14 4.09 -5.19 -7.54
N ALA A 15 4.29 -6.43 -7.98
CA ALA A 15 3.23 -7.25 -8.57
C ALA A 15 2.14 -7.55 -7.53
N HIS A 16 2.55 -7.97 -6.34
CA HIS A 16 1.66 -8.18 -5.20
C HIS A 16 0.99 -6.87 -4.75
N PHE A 17 1.74 -5.78 -4.61
CA PHE A 17 1.21 -4.47 -4.25
C PHE A 17 0.14 -3.96 -5.23
N LEU A 18 0.36 -4.12 -6.53
CA LEU A 18 -0.61 -3.72 -7.55
C LEU A 18 -1.88 -4.58 -7.51
N LEU A 19 -1.74 -5.89 -7.25
CA LEU A 19 -2.89 -6.78 -7.09
C LEU A 19 -3.67 -6.44 -5.81
N GLY A 20 -2.98 -6.18 -4.70
CA GLY A 20 -3.58 -5.70 -3.45
C GLY A 20 -4.32 -4.38 -3.64
N GLY A 21 -3.74 -3.43 -4.39
CA GLY A 21 -4.40 -2.17 -4.78
C GLY A 21 -5.67 -2.37 -5.59
N ALA A 22 -5.67 -3.35 -6.50
CA ALA A 22 -6.84 -3.69 -7.29
C ALA A 22 -7.97 -4.26 -6.40
N TYR A 23 -7.65 -5.15 -5.46
CA TYR A 23 -8.64 -5.69 -4.51
C TYR A 23 -9.16 -4.62 -3.54
N PHE A 24 -8.28 -3.73 -3.07
CA PHE A 24 -8.65 -2.61 -2.22
C PHE A 24 -9.67 -1.69 -2.92
N GLY A 25 -9.43 -1.36 -4.19
CA GLY A 25 -10.36 -0.58 -5.01
C GLY A 25 -11.71 -1.28 -5.25
N GLN A 26 -11.73 -2.62 -5.19
CA GLN A 26 -12.94 -3.44 -5.26
C GLN A 26 -13.62 -3.65 -3.89
N GLN A 27 -13.08 -3.06 -2.82
CA GLN A 27 -13.53 -3.27 -1.43
C GLN A 27 -13.34 -4.71 -0.92
N ASP A 28 -12.58 -5.55 -1.63
CA ASP A 28 -12.19 -6.89 -1.18
C ASP A 28 -10.97 -6.77 -0.25
N MET A 29 -11.22 -6.27 0.96
CA MET A 29 -10.18 -6.03 1.96
C MET A 29 -9.40 -7.30 2.35
N PRO A 30 -10.04 -8.49 2.52
CA PRO A 30 -9.30 -9.71 2.82
C PRO A 30 -8.22 -10.04 1.78
N LYS A 31 -8.55 -9.96 0.48
CA LYS A 31 -7.56 -10.20 -0.57
C LYS A 31 -6.54 -9.06 -0.67
N ALA A 32 -6.95 -7.82 -0.45
CA ALA A 32 -6.02 -6.70 -0.42
C ALA A 32 -4.93 -6.89 0.67
N ILE A 33 -5.35 -7.25 1.89
CA ILE A 33 -4.47 -7.55 3.02
C ILE A 33 -3.51 -8.68 2.67
N GLN A 34 -4.01 -9.78 2.10
CA GLN A 34 -3.18 -10.91 1.70
C GLN A 34 -2.04 -10.49 0.76
N GLU A 35 -2.37 -9.73 -0.29
CA GLU A 35 -1.39 -9.32 -1.29
C GLU A 35 -0.42 -8.28 -0.75
N TYR A 36 -0.87 -7.32 0.07
CA TYR A 36 0.05 -6.38 0.72
C TYR A 36 0.99 -7.08 1.72
N ARG A 37 0.51 -8.10 2.43
CA ARG A 37 1.36 -8.94 3.28
C ARG A 37 2.44 -9.65 2.46
N ARG A 38 2.07 -10.21 1.29
CA ARG A 38 3.08 -10.80 0.40
C ARG A 38 4.08 -9.78 -0.12
N ALA A 39 3.65 -8.57 -0.43
CA ALA A 39 4.57 -7.50 -0.84
C ALA A 39 5.62 -7.20 0.25
N VAL A 40 5.22 -7.10 1.53
CA VAL A 40 6.17 -6.84 2.64
C VAL A 40 6.96 -8.07 3.06
N GLU A 41 6.50 -9.28 2.78
CA GLU A 41 7.30 -10.51 2.95
C GLU A 41 8.39 -10.64 1.90
N VAL A 42 8.08 -10.28 0.65
CA VAL A 42 9.05 -10.27 -0.47
C VAL A 42 10.07 -9.15 -0.28
N ALA A 43 9.62 -7.96 0.11
CA ALA A 43 10.47 -6.80 0.35
C ALA A 43 10.12 -6.14 1.69
N PRO A 44 10.80 -6.54 2.79
CA PRO A 44 10.53 -6.02 4.14
C PRO A 44 10.72 -4.52 4.32
N ASP A 45 11.43 -3.85 3.40
CA ASP A 45 11.65 -2.40 3.39
C ASP A 45 10.72 -1.65 2.42
N PHE A 46 9.77 -2.34 1.79
CA PHE A 46 8.83 -1.72 0.84
C PHE A 46 7.71 -0.96 1.57
N ALA A 47 8.08 0.23 2.07
CA ALA A 47 7.23 1.11 2.87
C ALA A 47 5.79 1.30 2.31
N PRO A 48 5.56 1.54 0.99
CA PRO A 48 4.22 1.74 0.45
C PRO A 48 3.23 0.60 0.76
N ALA A 49 3.71 -0.64 0.83
CA ALA A 49 2.84 -1.77 1.15
C ALA A 49 2.40 -1.79 2.61
N TYR A 50 3.24 -1.37 3.56
CA TYR A 50 2.83 -1.23 4.97
C TYR A 50 1.74 -0.18 5.16
N ASN A 51 1.80 0.93 4.42
CA ASN A 51 0.78 1.96 4.48
C ASN A 51 -0.60 1.44 4.03
N LEU A 52 -0.66 0.84 2.84
CA LEU A 52 -1.94 0.30 2.33
C LEU A 52 -2.42 -0.94 3.10
N LEU A 53 -1.50 -1.73 3.67
CA LEU A 53 -1.83 -2.80 4.60
C LEU A 53 -2.53 -2.25 5.83
N GLY A 54 -2.00 -1.20 6.46
CA GLY A 54 -2.62 -0.58 7.63
C GLY A 54 -4.01 -0.01 7.33
N TYR A 55 -4.21 0.61 6.16
CA TYR A 55 -5.53 1.07 5.74
C TYR A 55 -6.52 -0.09 5.52
N ALA A 56 -6.09 -1.18 4.90
CA ALA A 56 -6.94 -2.33 4.64
C ALA A 56 -7.31 -3.05 5.94
N GLU A 57 -6.35 -3.24 6.85
CA GLU A 57 -6.57 -3.83 8.18
C GLU A 57 -7.50 -2.99 9.05
N ARG A 58 -7.37 -1.66 9.00
CA ARG A 58 -8.32 -0.76 9.67
C ARG A 58 -9.75 -0.92 9.15
N GLN A 59 -9.94 -1.05 7.84
CA GLN A 59 -11.28 -1.19 7.25
C GLN A 59 -12.01 -2.46 7.69
N VAL A 60 -11.27 -3.51 8.05
CA VAL A 60 -11.84 -4.75 8.59
C VAL A 60 -11.87 -4.78 10.11
N GLY A 61 -11.54 -3.67 10.79
CA GLY A 61 -11.54 -3.57 12.26
C GLY A 61 -10.32 -4.19 12.95
N ALA A 62 -9.29 -4.59 12.20
CA ALA A 62 -8.04 -5.15 12.72
C ALA A 62 -7.09 -4.03 13.16
N TYR A 63 -7.49 -3.29 14.20
CA TYR A 63 -6.82 -2.05 14.61
C TYR A 63 -5.39 -2.29 15.13
N GLY A 64 -5.12 -3.40 15.82
CA GLY A 64 -3.78 -3.71 16.34
C GLY A 64 -2.79 -4.06 15.23
N GLU A 65 -3.25 -4.80 14.22
CA GLU A 65 -2.49 -5.09 13.00
C GLU A 65 -2.20 -3.80 12.24
N ALA A 66 -3.22 -2.97 12.04
CA ALA A 66 -3.09 -1.69 11.36
C ALA A 66 -2.06 -0.77 12.04
N GLU A 67 -2.09 -0.68 13.38
CA GLU A 67 -1.10 0.08 14.14
C GLU A 67 0.33 -0.43 13.90
N ARG A 68 0.54 -1.75 13.91
CA ARG A 68 1.85 -2.36 13.62
C ARG A 68 2.30 -2.05 12.19
N ALA A 69 1.39 -2.11 11.22
CA ALA A 69 1.69 -1.79 9.83
C ALA A 69 2.09 -0.31 9.68
N PHE A 70 1.37 0.62 10.29
CA PHE A 70 1.72 2.04 10.26
C PHE A 70 3.03 2.36 10.99
N LYS A 71 3.33 1.70 12.12
CA LYS A 71 4.63 1.83 12.79
C LYS A 71 5.78 1.40 11.88
N LYS A 72 5.64 0.26 11.20
CA LYS A 72 6.62 -0.21 10.21
C LYS A 72 6.75 0.75 9.03
N TYR A 73 5.65 1.33 8.54
CA TYR A 73 5.71 2.34 7.48
C TYR A 73 6.58 3.54 7.88
N ILE A 74 6.43 4.01 9.13
CA ILE A 74 7.22 5.12 9.67
C ILE A 74 8.69 4.71 9.85
N GLU A 75 8.94 3.55 10.46
CA GLU A 75 10.29 3.02 10.71
C GLU A 75 11.09 2.83 9.40
N LYS A 76 10.41 2.44 8.32
CA LYS A 76 11.04 2.18 7.01
C LYS A 76 11.27 3.42 6.16
N GLY A 77 11.08 4.62 6.73
CA GLY A 77 11.90 5.77 6.38
C GLY A 77 11.80 6.29 4.95
N ASP A 78 10.59 6.56 4.45
CA ASP A 78 10.45 7.55 3.36
C ASP A 78 10.15 8.93 3.98
N GLU A 79 11.05 9.41 4.84
CA GLU A 79 10.94 10.66 5.60
C GLU A 79 10.74 11.86 4.66
N ALA A 80 11.35 11.83 3.47
CA ALA A 80 11.22 12.84 2.41
C ALA A 80 9.81 12.90 1.78
N ARG A 81 9.01 11.83 1.86
CA ARG A 81 7.64 11.73 1.32
C ARG A 81 6.58 11.77 2.42
N ALA A 82 6.94 11.35 3.63
CA ALA A 82 6.12 11.43 4.83
C ALA A 82 5.98 12.87 5.35
N SER A 83 7.00 13.71 5.19
CA SER A 83 6.98 15.12 5.62
C SER A 83 5.96 15.97 4.83
N GLU A 84 5.77 15.67 3.53
CA GLU A 84 4.74 16.32 2.69
C GLU A 84 3.31 15.88 3.07
N LEU A 85 3.15 14.62 3.50
CA LEU A 85 1.87 14.06 3.98
C LEU A 85 1.50 14.56 5.39
N PHE A 86 2.49 14.76 6.28
CA PHE A 86 2.25 15.23 7.66
C PHE A 86 1.81 16.71 7.71
N GLN A 87 2.40 17.58 6.88
CA GLN A 87 2.03 19.00 6.78
C GLN A 87 0.59 19.23 6.30
N GLN A 88 0.02 18.31 5.51
CA GLN A 88 -1.36 18.42 5.02
C GLN A 88 -2.41 17.85 5.99
N VAL A 89 -2.04 16.93 6.88
CA VAL A 89 -2.99 16.28 7.82
C VAL A 89 -3.19 17.10 9.10
N ALA A 90 -2.26 17.99 9.45
CA ALA A 90 -2.35 18.80 10.66
C ALA A 90 -3.37 19.97 10.58
N ASN A 91 -3.79 20.39 9.38
CA ASN A 91 -4.55 21.63 9.22
C ASN A 91 -6.05 21.49 8.96
N GLN A 92 -6.60 20.32 8.61
CA GLN A 92 -8.06 20.10 8.59
C GLN A 92 -8.37 18.65 8.96
N ASN A 93 -9.40 18.49 9.79
CA ASN A 93 -9.82 17.26 10.47
C ASN A 93 -10.44 16.20 9.52
N THR A 94 -9.81 15.97 8.36
CA THR A 94 -10.24 15.07 7.29
C THR A 94 -9.01 14.51 6.56
N LEU A 95 -8.88 13.19 6.52
CA LEU A 95 -7.85 12.50 5.72
C LEU A 95 -8.14 12.72 4.22
N PRO A 96 -7.16 13.16 3.41
CA PRO A 96 -7.38 13.39 1.99
C PRO A 96 -7.70 12.07 1.29
N ALA A 97 -8.70 12.09 0.41
CA ALA A 97 -8.99 10.96 -0.48
C ALA A 97 -7.70 10.54 -1.20
N LEU A 98 -7.27 9.31 -0.96
CA LEU A 98 -6.00 8.75 -1.42
C LEU A 98 -5.93 8.79 -2.96
N ASN A 99 -5.21 9.76 -3.53
CA ASN A 99 -5.07 9.86 -4.99
C ASN A 99 -3.93 8.94 -5.46
N TYR A 100 -4.30 7.82 -6.09
CA TYR A 100 -3.44 6.77 -6.67
C TYR A 100 -2.54 7.24 -7.84
N SER A 101 -2.22 8.53 -7.94
CA SER A 101 -1.44 9.13 -9.03
C SER A 101 -0.04 8.53 -9.15
N PHE A 102 0.62 8.22 -8.04
CA PHE A 102 1.93 7.58 -8.01
C PHE A 102 1.91 6.15 -8.61
N VAL A 103 0.86 5.38 -8.33
CA VAL A 103 0.69 4.02 -8.85
C VAL A 103 0.39 4.06 -10.35
N ARG A 104 -0.46 4.99 -10.80
CA ARG A 104 -0.78 5.18 -12.23
C ARG A 104 0.42 5.66 -13.05
N ALA A 105 1.25 6.56 -12.50
CA ALA A 105 2.45 7.04 -13.17
C ALA A 105 3.49 5.92 -13.37
N LYS A 106 3.69 5.07 -12.35
CA LYS A 106 4.60 3.93 -12.43
C LYS A 106 4.06 2.85 -13.39
N ALA A 107 2.75 2.60 -13.39
CA ALA A 107 2.10 1.69 -14.34
C ALA A 107 2.17 2.17 -15.81
N LYS A 108 2.23 3.48 -16.06
CA LYS A 108 2.36 4.06 -17.42
C LYS A 108 3.79 3.94 -17.96
N LYS A 109 4.81 4.08 -17.10
CA LYS A 109 6.23 3.89 -17.49
C LYS A 109 6.60 2.44 -17.77
N MET A 110 5.89 1.46 -17.21
CA MET A 110 6.11 0.03 -17.50
C MET A 110 5.38 -0.44 -18.77
N LYS A 111 4.65 0.45 -19.45
CA LYS A 111 3.98 0.20 -20.75
C LYS A 111 4.75 0.76 -21.95
N ALA A 112 5.87 1.43 -21.72
CA ALA A 112 6.79 1.93 -22.74
C ALA A 112 8.07 1.10 -22.68
#